data_AF-A0A961S3P3-F1
#
_entry.id   AF-A0A961S3P3-F1
#
_cell.length_a   1.000
_cell.length_b   1.000
_cell.length_c   1.000
_cell.angle_alpha   90.00
_cell.angle_beta   90.00
_cell.angle_gamma   90.00
#
_symmetry.space_group_name_H-M   'P 1'
#
loop_
_entity.id
_entity.type
_entity.pdbx_description
1 polymer ?
#
loop_
_entity_poly.entity_id
_entity_poly.type
_entity_poly.pdbx_seq_one_letter_code
_entity_poly.pdbx_strand_id
1 'polypeptide(L)'
;IRPSGDFFEPVVLLAVLTSLMFAVYIVLTRLVSRVDPPMTSFFYTGVAGCVTISLIGPFFWTNLPPGDWAWMLLLCLTSVSSHYFLIKAYDILDASAVQPLTYLSIVNASIMGTLLFDETITSTTFAGAVIIVSAGLMSIWSERRSSQQE
;
A
#
# COMPACT_ATOMS: atom_id res chain seq x y z
N ILE A 1 -2.29 0.64 -14.19
CA ILE A 1 -1.97 0.32 -15.60
C ILE A 1 -3.25 0.55 -16.41
N ARG A 2 -3.25 1.53 -17.33
CA ARG A 2 -4.38 1.74 -18.25
C ARG A 2 -4.18 0.83 -19.47
N PRO A 3 -5.20 0.12 -19.98
CA PRO A 3 -5.06 -0.79 -21.11
C PRO A 3 -5.12 -0.02 -22.45
N SER A 4 -4.31 1.03 -22.60
CA SER A 4 -4.23 1.81 -23.83
C SER A 4 -2.89 1.55 -24.54
N GLY A 5 -2.91 0.64 -25.52
CA GLY A 5 -2.04 0.65 -26.70
C GLY A 5 -0.59 0.19 -26.55
N ASP A 6 0.17 0.69 -25.57
CA ASP A 6 1.62 0.44 -25.48
C ASP A 6 1.96 -0.57 -24.39
N PHE A 7 1.75 -1.85 -24.70
CA PHE A 7 2.12 -2.96 -23.82
C PHE A 7 3.64 -3.21 -23.76
N PHE A 8 4.44 -2.54 -24.59
CA PHE A 8 5.88 -2.78 -24.76
C PHE A 8 6.78 -1.60 -24.37
N GLU A 9 6.34 -0.71 -23.47
CA GLU A 9 7.28 0.20 -22.84
C GLU A 9 8.13 -0.53 -21.77
N PRO A 10 9.46 -0.30 -21.71
CA PRO A 10 10.32 -0.79 -20.62
C PRO A 10 9.80 -0.45 -19.21
N VAL A 11 8.99 0.60 -19.08
CA VAL A 11 8.34 1.03 -17.83
C VAL A 11 7.35 -0.02 -17.31
N VAL A 12 6.69 -0.77 -18.20
CA VAL A 12 5.76 -1.85 -17.80
C VAL A 12 6.53 -2.98 -17.10
N LEU A 13 7.75 -3.29 -17.56
CA LEU A 13 8.60 -4.30 -16.96
C LEU A 13 8.99 -3.93 -15.51
N LEU A 14 9.26 -2.64 -15.28
CA LEU A 14 9.51 -2.13 -13.93
C LEU A 14 8.28 -2.30 -13.03
N ALA A 15 7.08 -1.96 -13.50
CA ALA A 15 5.86 -2.15 -12.73
C ALA A 15 5.60 -3.62 -12.37
N VAL A 16 5.83 -4.54 -13.30
CA VAL A 16 5.74 -5.99 -13.06
C VAL A 16 6.76 -6.42 -12.01
N LEU A 17 8.02 -5.99 -12.14
CA LEU A 17 9.07 -6.29 -11.17
C LEU A 17 8.71 -5.74 -9.77
N THR A 18 8.20 -4.51 -9.67
CA THR A 18 7.76 -3.92 -8.40
C THR A 18 6.63 -4.73 -7.78
N SER A 19 5.65 -5.15 -8.58
CA SER A 19 4.53 -5.98 -8.10
C SER A 19 4.99 -7.34 -7.58
N LEU A 20 5.96 -7.96 -8.25
CA LEU A 20 6.56 -9.23 -7.83
C LEU A 20 7.33 -9.05 -6.52
N MET A 21 8.17 -8.01 -6.42
CA MET A 21 8.89 -7.69 -5.19
C MET A 21 7.95 -7.40 -4.02
N PHE A 22 6.85 -6.69 -4.28
CA PHE A 22 5.83 -6.41 -3.27
C PHE A 22 5.11 -7.67 -2.79
N ALA A 23 4.77 -8.59 -3.71
CA ALA A 23 4.20 -9.87 -3.34
C ALA A 23 5.16 -10.71 -2.47
N VAL A 24 6.45 -10.76 -2.85
CA VAL A 24 7.50 -11.42 -2.05
C VAL A 24 7.62 -10.77 -0.68
N TYR A 25 7.60 -9.43 -0.60
CA TYR A 25 7.63 -8.70 0.66
C TYR A 25 6.48 -9.11 1.58
N ILE A 26 5.22 -9.10 1.10
CA ILE A 26 4.06 -9.50 1.91
C ILE A 26 4.22 -10.93 2.44
N VAL A 27 4.65 -11.86 1.60
CA VAL A 27 4.83 -13.28 2.00
C VAL A 27 5.95 -13.41 3.03
N LEU A 28 7.09 -12.76 2.84
CA LEU A 28 8.20 -12.78 3.79
C LEU A 28 7.84 -12.11 5.11
N THR A 29 7.17 -10.96 5.09
CA THR A 29 6.70 -10.27 6.31
C THR A 29 5.78 -11.17 7.11
N ARG A 30 4.88 -11.91 6.45
CA ARG A 30 4.02 -12.90 7.12
C ARG A 30 4.78 -14.10 7.66
N LEU A 31 5.83 -14.56 6.97
CA LEU A 31 6.64 -15.67 7.45
C LEU A 31 7.45 -15.26 8.69
N VAL A 32 8.01 -14.06 8.67
CA VAL A 32 8.80 -13.48 9.77
C VAL A 32 7.91 -13.15 10.97
N SER A 33 6.69 -12.63 10.78
CA SER A 33 5.78 -12.31 11.89
C SER A 33 5.38 -13.52 12.73
N ARG A 34 5.54 -14.75 12.21
CA ARG A 34 5.31 -15.98 12.99
C ARG A 34 6.37 -16.26 14.05
N VAL A 35 7.55 -15.65 13.92
CA VAL A 35 8.73 -15.98 14.75
C VAL A 35 9.26 -14.74 15.47
N ASP A 36 9.27 -13.60 14.79
CA ASP A 36 9.78 -12.34 15.32
C ASP A 36 8.66 -11.40 15.78
N PRO A 37 8.88 -10.64 16.87
CA PRO A 37 7.98 -9.57 17.24
C PRO A 37 7.83 -8.52 16.12
N PRO A 38 6.64 -7.95 15.91
CA PRO A 38 6.39 -6.99 14.83
C PRO A 38 7.25 -5.71 14.93
N MET A 39 7.73 -5.37 16.13
CA MET A 39 8.66 -4.27 16.34
C MET A 39 10.03 -4.53 15.70
N THR A 40 10.49 -5.79 15.70
CA THR A 40 11.72 -6.23 15.05
C THR A 40 11.59 -6.13 13.53
N SER A 41 10.48 -6.64 12.96
CA SER A 41 10.21 -6.53 11.52
C SER A 41 10.10 -5.07 11.05
N PHE A 42 9.46 -4.22 11.85
CA PHE A 42 9.37 -2.78 11.58
C PHE A 42 10.76 -2.13 11.58
N PHE A 43 11.60 -2.45 12.58
CA PHE A 43 12.96 -1.94 12.66
C PHE A 43 13.79 -2.34 11.43
N TYR A 44 13.81 -3.62 11.05
CA TYR A 44 14.56 -4.07 9.88
C TYR A 44 14.05 -3.46 8.58
N THR A 45 12.74 -3.33 8.40
CA THR A 45 12.15 -2.67 7.22
C THR A 45 12.56 -1.19 7.15
N GLY A 46 12.54 -0.50 8.30
CA GLY A 46 12.97 0.90 8.41
C GLY A 46 14.46 1.09 8.13
N VAL A 47 15.32 0.22 8.67
CA VAL A 47 16.77 0.26 8.43
C VAL A 47 17.08 -0.02 6.96
N ALA A 48 16.47 -1.03 6.36
CA ALA A 48 16.63 -1.33 4.95
C ALA A 48 16.23 -0.14 4.07
N GLY A 49 15.06 0.45 4.33
CA GLY A 49 14.59 1.66 3.63
C GLY A 49 15.54 2.85 3.80
N CYS A 50 16.06 3.07 5.00
CA CYS A 50 17.04 4.13 5.28
C CYS A 50 18.34 3.94 4.50
N VAL A 51 18.89 2.72 4.47
CA VAL A 51 20.11 2.40 3.71
C VAL A 51 19.88 2.59 2.21
N THR A 52 18.78 2.05 1.68
CA THR A 52 18.46 2.17 0.25
C THR A 52 18.26 3.62 -0.18
N ILE A 53 17.50 4.41 0.59
CA ILE A 53 17.28 5.84 0.31
C ILE A 53 18.57 6.64 0.50
N SER A 54 19.43 6.30 1.46
CA SER A 54 20.72 7.00 1.65
C SER A 54 21.69 6.77 0.48
N LEU A 55 21.62 5.59 -0.16
CA LEU A 55 22.44 5.27 -1.33
C LEU A 55 21.93 5.96 -2.61
N ILE A 56 20.61 6.05 -2.80
CA ILE A 56 20.01 6.56 -4.04
C ILE A 56 19.66 8.06 -3.95
N GLY A 57 19.16 8.50 -2.79
CA GLY A 57 18.64 9.84 -2.54
C GLY A 57 19.58 11.00 -2.91
N PRO A 58 20.91 10.91 -2.65
CA PRO A 58 21.83 11.97 -3.05
C PRO A 58 21.86 12.24 -4.56
N PHE A 59 21.60 11.23 -5.40
CA PHE A 59 21.63 11.37 -6.86
C PHE A 59 20.40 12.10 -7.43
N PHE A 60 19.29 12.14 -6.69
CA PHE A 60 18.01 12.71 -7.13
C PHE A 60 17.49 13.79 -6.16
N TRP A 61 18.39 14.38 -5.38
CA TRP A 61 18.03 15.36 -4.37
C TRP A 61 17.37 16.60 -4.99
N THR A 62 16.19 16.96 -4.49
CA THR A 62 15.47 18.18 -4.86
C THR A 62 15.28 19.03 -3.61
N ASN A 63 15.60 20.33 -3.69
CA ASN A 63 15.47 21.23 -2.55
C ASN A 63 13.99 21.51 -2.24
N LEU A 64 13.62 21.30 -0.98
CA LEU A 64 12.26 21.49 -0.52
C LEU A 64 12.04 22.94 -0.03
N PRO A 65 10.98 23.64 -0.48
CA PRO A 65 10.64 24.97 0.03
C PRO A 65 10.43 24.98 1.55
N PRO A 66 10.75 26.08 2.25
CA PRO A 66 10.59 26.17 3.71
C PRO A 66 9.19 25.85 4.22
N GLY A 67 8.14 26.18 3.46
CA GLY A 67 6.74 25.92 3.82
C GLY A 67 6.34 24.45 3.75
N ASP A 68 7.05 23.64 2.97
CA ASP A 68 6.68 22.25 2.69
C ASP A 68 7.29 21.27 3.69
N TRP A 69 8.24 21.73 4.51
CA TRP A 69 8.84 20.91 5.58
C TRP A 69 7.81 20.43 6.60
N ALA A 70 6.81 21.25 6.92
CA ALA A 70 5.73 20.85 7.82
C ALA A 70 4.88 19.72 7.21
N TRP A 71 4.55 19.83 5.92
CA TRP A 71 3.83 18.79 5.18
C TRP A 71 4.65 17.51 5.05
N MET A 72 5.96 17.64 4.78
CA MET A 72 6.89 16.52 4.72
C MET A 72 6.94 15.77 6.07
N LEU A 73 7.00 16.50 7.19
CA LEU A 73 7.00 15.90 8.52
C LEU A 73 5.69 15.15 8.80
N LEU A 74 4.54 15.75 8.47
CA LEU A 74 3.24 15.09 8.60
C LEU A 74 3.14 13.83 7.73
N LEU A 75 3.66 13.87 6.50
CA LEU A 75 3.71 12.73 5.60
C LEU A 75 4.59 11.61 6.17
N CYS A 76 5.76 11.95 6.71
CA CYS A 76 6.64 10.98 7.37
C CYS A 76 5.98 10.32 8.59
N LEU A 77 5.36 11.10 9.48
CA LEU A 77 4.70 10.57 10.67
C LEU A 77 3.54 9.64 10.31
N THR A 78 2.66 10.07 9.40
CA THR A 78 1.52 9.27 8.95
C THR A 78 1.97 8.00 8.23
N SER A 79 3.03 8.07 7.41
CA SER A 79 3.61 6.91 6.73
C SER A 79 4.20 5.88 7.70
N VAL A 80 4.97 6.34 8.69
CA VAL A 80 5.54 5.49 9.75
C VAL A 80 4.44 4.80 10.56
N SER A 81 3.43 5.55 11.02
CA SER A 81 2.30 4.98 11.75
C SER A 81 1.52 3.98 10.90
N SER A 82 1.27 4.30 9.63
CA SER A 82 0.58 3.41 8.69
C SER A 82 1.35 2.10 8.47
N HIS A 83 2.67 2.17 8.28
CA HIS A 83 3.51 0.98 8.10
C HIS A 83 3.51 0.10 9.35
N TYR A 84 3.62 0.70 10.53
CA TYR A 84 3.55 -0.06 11.78
C TYR A 84 2.21 -0.78 11.94
N PHE A 85 1.09 -0.10 11.67
CA PHE A 85 -0.23 -0.74 11.72
C PHE A 85 -0.39 -1.85 10.68
N LEU A 86 0.19 -1.69 9.49
CA LEU A 86 0.17 -2.73 8.46
C LEU A 86 0.91 -3.98 8.93
N ILE A 87 2.11 -3.84 9.50
CA ILE A 87 2.88 -4.97 10.04
C ILE A 87 2.12 -5.63 11.20
N LYS A 88 1.52 -4.85 12.10
CA LYS A 88 0.68 -5.39 13.18
C LYS A 88 -0.59 -6.07 12.65
N ALA A 89 -1.16 -5.60 11.55
CA ALA A 89 -2.29 -6.28 10.92
C ALA A 89 -1.90 -7.66 10.38
N TYR A 90 -0.73 -7.79 9.74
CA TYR A 90 -0.21 -9.08 9.25
C TYR A 90 0.27 -10.03 10.35
N ASP A 91 0.51 -9.52 11.56
CA ASP A 91 0.82 -10.31 12.76
C ASP A 91 -0.43 -10.99 13.33
N ILE A 92 -1.60 -10.33 13.24
CA ILE A 92 -2.85 -10.77 13.86
C ILE A 92 -3.81 -11.43 12.85
N LEU A 93 -3.84 -10.96 11.61
CA LEU A 93 -4.72 -11.42 10.54
C LEU A 93 -3.92 -12.09 9.41
N ASP A 94 -4.54 -13.07 8.78
CA ASP A 94 -4.01 -13.67 7.56
C ASP A 94 -3.97 -12.65 6.40
N ALA A 95 -2.97 -12.78 5.52
CA ALA A 95 -2.79 -11.86 4.40
C ALA A 95 -4.05 -11.73 3.51
N SER A 96 -4.83 -12.81 3.36
CA SER A 96 -6.11 -12.81 2.62
C SER A 96 -7.19 -11.97 3.30
N ALA A 97 -7.16 -11.85 4.63
CA ALA A 97 -8.09 -11.03 5.40
C ALA A 97 -7.70 -9.53 5.39
N VAL A 98 -6.41 -9.23 5.22
CA VAL A 98 -5.88 -7.84 5.13
C VAL A 98 -6.06 -7.25 3.72
N GLN A 99 -6.08 -8.10 2.68
CA GLN A 99 -6.23 -7.68 1.28
C GLN A 99 -7.46 -6.79 1.00
N PRO A 100 -8.69 -7.10 1.50
CA PRO A 100 -9.86 -6.25 1.33
C PRO A 100 -9.68 -4.81 1.82
N LEU A 101 -9.00 -4.61 2.96
CA LEU A 101 -8.69 -3.28 3.48
C LEU A 101 -7.72 -2.53 2.57
N THR A 102 -6.76 -3.25 1.98
CA THR A 102 -5.82 -2.67 1.01
C THR A 102 -6.57 -2.21 -0.24
N TYR A 103 -7.53 -2.97 -0.74
CA TYR A 103 -8.33 -2.53 -1.89
C TYR A 103 -9.22 -1.33 -1.56
N LEU A 104 -9.85 -1.31 -0.37
CA LEU A 104 -10.63 -0.15 0.09
C LEU A 104 -9.79 1.13 0.18
N SER A 105 -8.48 1.02 0.48
CA SER A 105 -7.59 2.19 0.50
C SER A 105 -7.51 2.90 -0.85
N ILE A 106 -7.61 2.17 -1.98
CA ILE A 106 -7.60 2.75 -3.34
C ILE A 106 -8.85 3.62 -3.56
N VAL A 107 -10.00 3.15 -3.08
CA VAL A 107 -11.26 3.91 -3.15
C VAL A 107 -11.16 5.16 -2.28
N ASN A 108 -10.65 5.02 -1.05
CA ASN A 108 -10.47 6.16 -0.15
C ASN A 108 -9.47 7.19 -0.71
N ALA A 109 -8.37 6.73 -1.33
CA ALA A 109 -7.41 7.60 -1.99
C ALA A 109 -8.05 8.37 -3.16
N SER A 110 -8.93 7.72 -3.93
CA SER A 110 -9.66 8.37 -5.02
C SER A 110 -10.61 9.47 -4.52
N ILE A 111 -11.32 9.20 -3.41
CA ILE A 111 -12.20 10.18 -2.77
C ILE A 111 -11.38 11.38 -2.25
N MET A 112 -10.28 11.13 -1.55
CA MET A 112 -9.38 12.17 -1.07
C MET A 112 -8.75 12.97 -2.21
N GLY A 113 -8.39 12.31 -3.32
CA GLY A 113 -7.89 12.94 -4.56
C GLY A 113 -8.86 13.99 -5.08
N THR A 114 -10.12 13.62 -5.24
CA THR A 114 -11.16 14.55 -5.71
C THR A 114 -11.47 15.66 -4.71
N LEU A 115 -11.52 15.36 -3.40
CA LEU A 115 -11.86 16.37 -2.39
C LEU A 115 -10.76 17.39 -2.13
N LEU A 116 -9.50 16.95 -2.11
CA LEU A 116 -8.36 17.79 -1.73
C LEU A 116 -7.63 18.40 -2.93
N PHE A 117 -7.64 17.73 -4.08
CA PHE A 117 -6.87 18.11 -5.26
C PHE A 117 -7.74 18.43 -6.49
N ASP A 118 -9.07 18.47 -6.31
CA ASP A 118 -10.06 18.73 -7.38
C ASP A 118 -9.89 17.79 -8.60
N GLU A 119 -9.42 16.56 -8.34
CA GLU A 119 -9.15 15.58 -9.38
C GLU A 119 -10.47 15.00 -9.94
N THR A 120 -10.67 15.11 -11.25
CA THR A 120 -11.89 14.63 -11.91
C THR A 120 -11.94 13.11 -12.00
N ILE A 121 -12.94 12.50 -11.36
CA ILE A 121 -13.18 11.05 -11.47
C ILE A 121 -13.76 10.73 -12.84
N THR A 122 -13.00 9.98 -13.65
CA THR A 122 -13.50 9.44 -14.91
C THR A 122 -14.50 8.29 -14.66
N SER A 123 -15.42 8.06 -15.61
CA SER A 123 -16.41 6.98 -15.53
C SER A 123 -15.77 5.59 -15.30
N THR A 124 -14.58 5.36 -15.86
CA THR A 124 -13.80 4.13 -15.65
C THR A 124 -13.31 3.98 -14.21
N THR A 125 -12.82 5.07 -13.59
CA THR A 125 -12.41 5.08 -12.17
C THR A 125 -13.60 4.77 -11.26
N PHE A 126 -14.77 5.35 -11.55
CA PHE A 126 -15.99 5.08 -10.80
C PHE A 126 -16.42 3.61 -10.92
N ALA A 127 -16.42 3.04 -12.12
CA ALA A 127 -16.72 1.63 -12.33
C ALA A 127 -15.75 0.70 -11.56
N GLY A 128 -14.44 1.00 -11.60
CA GLY A 128 -13.43 0.29 -10.82
C GLY A 128 -13.67 0.37 -9.31
N ALA A 129 -14.03 1.56 -8.81
CA ALA A 129 -14.34 1.75 -7.40
C ALA A 129 -15.54 0.92 -6.95
N VAL A 130 -16.61 0.84 -7.75
CA VAL A 130 -17.79 0.00 -7.45
C VAL A 130 -17.40 -1.48 -7.36
N ILE A 131 -16.58 -1.97 -8.30
CA ILE A 131 -16.09 -3.35 -8.28
C ILE A 131 -15.29 -3.62 -7.00
N ILE A 132 -14.36 -2.73 -6.64
CA ILE A 132 -13.54 -2.87 -5.43
C ILE A 132 -14.40 -2.89 -4.16
N VAL A 133 -15.37 -1.97 -4.04
CA VAL A 133 -16.29 -1.93 -2.89
C VAL A 133 -17.10 -3.22 -2.80
N SER A 134 -17.62 -3.71 -3.93
CA SER A 134 -18.40 -4.95 -3.95
C SER A 134 -17.56 -6.18 -3.57
N ALA A 135 -16.31 -6.26 -4.03
CA ALA A 135 -15.39 -7.33 -3.65
C ALA A 135 -15.02 -7.27 -2.15
N GLY A 136 -14.79 -6.07 -1.61
CA GLY A 136 -14.55 -5.87 -0.19
C GLY A 136 -15.73 -6.33 0.67
N LEU A 137 -16.96 -5.96 0.29
CA LEU A 137 -18.18 -6.42 0.96
C LEU A 137 -18.36 -7.94 0.89
N MET A 138 -18.09 -8.56 -0.28
CA MET A 138 -18.15 -10.01 -0.42
C MET A 138 -17.11 -10.74 0.44
N SER A 139 -15.89 -10.21 0.56
CA SER A 139 -14.85 -10.80 1.40
C SER A 139 -15.27 -10.83 2.86
N ILE A 140 -15.76 -9.70 3.39
CA ILE A 140 -16.27 -9.60 4.77
C ILE A 140 -17.43 -10.57 4.98
N TRP A 141 -18.32 -10.69 4.00
CA TRP A 141 -19.46 -11.60 4.07
C TRP A 141 -19.04 -13.08 4.08
N SER A 142 -18.03 -13.45 3.30
CA SER A 142 -17.50 -14.82 3.28
C SER A 142 -16.86 -15.23 4.61
N GLU A 143 -16.16 -14.32 5.26
CA GLU A 143 -15.45 -14.55 6.53
C GLU A 143 -16.43 -14.66 7.73
N ARG A 144 -17.54 -13.92 7.68
CA ARG A 144 -18.66 -14.11 8.60
C ARG A 144 -19.34 -15.48 8.44
N ARG A 145 -19.31 -16.04 7.23
CA ARG A 145 -19.95 -17.33 6.94
C ARG A 145 -19.10 -18.52 7.38
N SER A 146 -17.76 -18.39 7.32
CA SER A 146 -16.83 -19.41 7.83
C SER A 146 -16.78 -19.44 9.35
N SER A 147 -16.84 -18.29 10.02
CA SER A 147 -16.89 -18.19 11.49
C SER A 147 -18.21 -18.64 12.13
N GLN A 148 -19.25 -18.85 11.32
CA GLN A 148 -20.54 -19.39 11.76
C GLN A 148 -20.64 -20.92 11.60
N GLN A 149 -19.61 -21.56 11.05
CA GLN A 149 -19.53 -23.02 10.86
C GLN A 149 -18.60 -23.73 11.86
N GLU A 150 -17.86 -23.00 12.70
CA GLU A 150 -17.24 -23.50 13.94
C GLU A 150 -18.20 -23.34 15.14
#